data_AF-A0A3D5YX20-F1
#
_entry.id   AF-A0A3D5YX20-F1
#
_cell.length_a   1.000
_cell.length_b   1.000
_cell.length_c   1.000
_cell.angle_alpha   90.00
_cell.angle_beta   90.00
_cell.angle_gamma   90.00
#
_symmetry.space_group_name_H-M   'P 1'
#
loop_
_entity.id
_entity.type
_entity.pdbx_description
1 polymer ?
#
loop_
_entity_poly.entity_id
_entity_poly.type
_entity_poly.pdbx_seq_one_letter_code
_entity_poly.pdbx_strand_id
1 'polypeptide(L)'
;MLNYFGKRVEILLLIGIVLTILSPWIFTRSLGFINFHDTGDIGSTIGGITAPITSLIGALLIYYALVAQRQANKIQSENNSIQTLLTLILDLENKCSNLIFIDEKLNQRKGIAAFNSTSSILYYDQIKPYMGEKTDRYKNDLMVVINFGNYFNVISNAALIYDFIVLSEIDKTNKHILQKRFEQIYIVYLNKSLRRLDEYYTEDKQNDKIKYDKYFEEILMFRNKMISPIL
;
A
#
# COMPACT_ATOMS: atom_id res chain seq x y z
N MET A 1 -13.54 12.17 -20.29
CA MET A 1 -13.14 13.46 -19.68
C MET A 1 -11.83 13.99 -20.27
N LEU A 2 -10.76 13.19 -20.37
CA LEU A 2 -9.48 13.55 -21.04
C LEU A 2 -9.62 14.06 -22.49
N ASN A 3 -10.43 13.40 -23.33
CA ASN A 3 -10.66 13.85 -24.73
C ASN A 3 -11.34 15.22 -24.85
N TYR A 4 -12.05 15.67 -23.83
CA TYR A 4 -12.70 16.97 -23.82
C TYR A 4 -11.73 18.07 -23.37
N PHE A 5 -10.79 17.73 -22.48
CA PHE A 5 -9.72 18.62 -22.04
C PHE A 5 -8.64 18.83 -23.11
N GLY A 6 -8.18 17.77 -23.79
CA GLY A 6 -7.18 17.87 -24.86
C GLY A 6 -7.62 18.80 -25.99
N LYS A 7 -8.85 18.62 -26.49
CA LYS A 7 -9.42 19.48 -27.55
C LYS A 7 -9.47 20.97 -27.16
N ARG A 8 -9.70 21.31 -25.89
CA ARG A 8 -9.73 22.71 -25.44
C ARG A 8 -8.34 23.32 -25.36
N VAL A 9 -7.33 22.55 -24.94
CA VAL A 9 -5.93 23.00 -24.88
C VAL A 9 -5.39 23.21 -26.30
N GLU A 10 -5.70 22.31 -27.23
CA GLU A 10 -5.34 22.46 -28.66
C GLU A 10 -5.93 23.75 -29.26
N ILE A 11 -7.20 24.05 -28.98
CA ILE A 11 -7.84 25.28 -29.44
C ILE A 11 -7.18 26.52 -28.82
N LEU A 12 -6.86 26.51 -27.52
CA LEU A 12 -6.17 27.62 -26.85
C LEU A 12 -4.76 27.84 -27.42
N LEU A 13 -4.03 26.77 -27.72
CA LEU A 13 -2.74 26.83 -28.39
C LEU A 13 -2.85 27.45 -29.77
N LEU A 14 -3.83 27.01 -30.56
CA LEU A 14 -4.05 27.50 -31.92
C LEU A 14 -4.43 28.98 -31.91
N ILE A 15 -5.32 29.40 -31.00
CA ILE A 15 -5.64 30.81 -30.77
C ILE A 15 -4.38 31.59 -30.38
N GLY A 16 -3.56 31.05 -29.48
CA GLY A 16 -2.35 31.68 -29.02
C GLY A 16 -1.29 31.88 -30.11
N ILE A 17 -1.10 30.88 -30.96
CA ILE A 17 -0.23 30.96 -32.14
C ILE A 17 -0.75 32.01 -33.12
N VAL A 18 -2.05 31.98 -33.43
CA VAL A 18 -2.70 32.96 -34.31
C VAL A 18 -2.54 34.38 -33.76
N LEU A 19 -2.79 34.60 -32.46
CA LEU A 19 -2.60 35.91 -31.83
C LEU A 19 -1.14 36.36 -31.81
N THR A 20 -0.19 35.45 -31.62
CA THR A 20 1.25 35.79 -31.65
C THR A 20 1.69 36.21 -33.04
N ILE A 21 1.17 35.58 -34.09
CA ILE A 21 1.47 35.91 -35.50
C ILE A 21 0.74 37.18 -35.94
N LEU A 22 -0.53 37.35 -35.54
CA LEU A 22 -1.36 38.49 -35.97
C LEU A 22 -1.13 39.76 -35.14
N SER A 23 -0.69 39.65 -33.89
CA SER A 23 -0.53 40.82 -33.02
C SER A 23 0.48 41.85 -33.56
N PRO A 24 1.65 41.50 -34.11
CA PRO A 24 2.50 42.46 -34.80
C PRO A 24 1.75 43.18 -35.91
N TRP A 25 1.02 42.44 -36.76
CA TRP A 25 0.32 43.03 -37.92
C TRP A 25 -0.82 43.97 -37.53
N ILE A 26 -1.58 43.62 -36.48
CA ILE A 26 -2.71 44.42 -35.97
C ILE A 26 -2.20 45.69 -35.28
N PHE A 27 -1.19 45.55 -34.42
CA PHE A 27 -0.78 46.61 -33.51
C PHE A 27 0.38 47.47 -34.03
N THR A 28 1.08 47.07 -35.10
CA THR A 28 2.08 47.96 -35.76
C THR A 28 1.48 48.87 -36.83
N ARG A 29 0.18 48.71 -37.16
CA ARG A 29 -0.54 49.62 -38.07
C ARG A 29 -1.12 50.80 -37.30
N SER A 30 -1.05 52.00 -37.89
CA SER A 30 -1.76 53.18 -37.38
C SER A 30 -3.27 52.95 -37.49
N LEU A 31 -3.92 52.65 -36.36
CA LEU A 31 -5.36 52.45 -36.26
C LEU A 31 -6.11 53.76 -35.93
N GLY A 32 -5.53 54.92 -36.26
CA GLY A 32 -6.13 56.25 -36.07
C GLY A 32 -6.23 56.74 -34.61
N PHE A 33 -6.35 55.83 -33.64
CA PHE A 33 -6.45 56.14 -32.20
C PHE A 33 -5.22 55.70 -31.39
N ILE A 34 -4.42 54.76 -31.90
CA ILE A 34 -3.18 54.30 -31.29
C ILE A 34 -2.10 54.33 -32.37
N ASN A 35 -1.10 55.19 -32.19
CA ASN A 35 -0.02 55.41 -33.14
C ASN A 35 1.30 54.91 -32.54
N PHE A 36 1.79 53.78 -33.04
CA PHE A 36 3.08 53.19 -32.65
C PHE A 36 4.22 53.58 -33.62
N HIS A 37 4.01 54.59 -34.46
CA HIS A 37 5.00 54.99 -35.47
C HIS A 37 6.31 55.51 -34.86
N ASP A 38 6.27 56.04 -33.63
CA ASP A 38 7.42 56.56 -32.87
C ASP A 38 7.81 55.67 -31.67
N THR A 39 7.25 54.47 -31.53
CA THR A 39 7.58 53.57 -30.42
C THR A 39 8.70 52.61 -30.80
N GLY A 40 9.92 52.89 -30.34
CA GLY A 40 11.09 51.98 -30.33
C GLY A 40 11.46 51.31 -31.68
N ASP A 41 12.54 50.53 -31.70
CA ASP A 41 12.84 49.68 -32.85
C ASP A 41 11.73 48.63 -33.03
N ILE A 42 11.44 48.22 -34.28
CA ILE A 42 10.39 47.24 -34.63
C ILE A 42 10.45 46.00 -33.73
N GLY A 43 11.66 45.52 -33.42
CA GLY A 43 11.87 44.37 -32.51
C GLY A 43 11.38 44.60 -31.08
N SER A 44 11.53 45.82 -30.55
CA SER A 44 11.06 46.19 -29.21
C SER A 44 9.54 46.27 -29.13
N THR A 45 8.88 46.78 -30.18
CA THR A 45 7.43 46.90 -30.26
C THR A 45 6.76 45.55 -30.48
N ILE A 46 7.30 44.71 -31.37
CA ILE A 46 6.86 43.33 -31.56
C ILE A 46 7.04 42.53 -30.27
N GLY A 47 8.21 42.64 -29.62
CA GLY A 47 8.50 41.97 -28.35
C GLY A 47 7.58 42.42 -27.22
N GLY A 48 7.34 43.73 -27.07
CA GLY A 48 6.48 44.28 -26.03
C GLY A 48 5.00 43.86 -26.16
N ILE A 49 4.50 43.67 -27.39
CA ILE A 49 3.12 43.25 -27.65
C ILE A 49 2.97 41.74 -27.54
N THR A 50 3.91 40.97 -28.09
CA THR A 50 3.83 39.51 -28.13
C THR A 50 4.20 38.88 -26.79
N ALA A 51 5.12 39.46 -26.01
CA ALA A 51 5.61 38.87 -24.76
C ALA A 51 4.50 38.66 -23.69
N PRO A 52 3.56 39.60 -23.44
CA PRO A 52 2.45 39.35 -22.52
C PRO A 52 1.53 38.23 -23.01
N ILE A 53 1.27 38.15 -24.33
CA ILE A 53 0.42 37.11 -24.93
C ILE A 53 1.06 35.74 -24.78
N THR A 54 2.34 35.60 -25.16
CA THR A 54 3.07 34.33 -25.05
C THR A 54 3.29 33.92 -23.60
N SER A 55 3.51 34.88 -22.70
CA SER A 55 3.61 34.61 -21.25
C SER A 55 2.29 34.12 -20.67
N LEU A 56 1.16 34.70 -21.07
CA LEU A 56 -0.17 34.25 -20.63
C LEU A 56 -0.48 32.84 -21.14
N ILE A 57 -0.21 32.57 -22.42
CA ILE A 57 -0.37 31.23 -23.00
C ILE A 57 0.53 30.23 -22.28
N GLY A 58 1.80 30.59 -22.05
CA GLY A 58 2.76 29.76 -21.32
C GLY A 58 2.28 29.41 -19.91
N ALA A 59 1.79 30.40 -19.15
CA ALA A 59 1.25 30.18 -17.81
C ALA A 59 0.01 29.25 -17.83
N LEU A 60 -0.89 29.41 -18.80
CA LEU A 60 -2.05 28.53 -18.97
C LEU A 60 -1.62 27.09 -19.28
N LEU A 61 -0.66 26.90 -20.17
CA LEU A 61 -0.14 25.57 -20.51
C LEU A 61 0.53 24.88 -19.31
N ILE A 62 1.33 25.62 -18.54
CA ILE A 62 1.94 25.12 -17.30
C ILE A 62 0.86 24.68 -16.33
N TYR A 63 -0.18 25.49 -16.14
CA TYR A 63 -1.31 25.13 -15.28
C TYR A 63 -1.97 23.82 -15.72
N TYR A 64 -2.26 23.66 -17.02
CA TYR A 64 -2.84 22.41 -17.54
C TYR A 64 -1.91 21.21 -17.38
N ALA A 65 -0.62 21.38 -17.62
CA ALA A 65 0.38 20.34 -17.43
C ALA A 65 0.41 19.89 -15.97
N LEU A 66 0.39 20.82 -15.01
CA LEU A 66 0.35 20.51 -13.58
C LEU A 66 -0.92 19.76 -13.17
N VAL A 67 -2.08 20.13 -13.72
CA VAL A 67 -3.35 19.41 -13.47
C VAL A 67 -3.28 17.98 -14.00
N ALA A 68 -2.80 17.79 -15.23
CA ALA A 68 -2.64 16.47 -15.83
C ALA A 68 -1.62 15.63 -15.05
N GLN A 69 -0.48 16.21 -14.65
CA GLN A 69 0.54 15.56 -13.84
C GLN A 69 -0.01 15.14 -12.47
N ARG A 70 -0.79 16.01 -11.81
CA ARG A 70 -1.44 15.66 -10.53
C ARG A 70 -2.38 14.47 -10.68
N GLN A 71 -3.14 14.41 -11.77
CA GLN A 71 -4.02 13.28 -12.06
C GLN A 71 -3.24 11.99 -12.33
N ALA A 72 -2.18 12.07 -13.14
CA ALA A 72 -1.30 10.94 -13.42
C ALA A 72 -0.62 10.40 -12.14
N ASN A 73 -0.11 11.31 -11.29
CA ASN A 73 0.50 10.95 -10.01
C ASN A 73 -0.48 10.24 -9.08
N LYS A 74 -1.76 10.64 -9.08
CA LYS A 74 -2.80 9.96 -8.29
C LYS A 74 -2.99 8.52 -8.74
N ILE A 75 -3.20 8.30 -10.04
CA ILE A 75 -3.36 6.96 -10.63
C ILE A 75 -2.12 6.11 -10.37
N GLN A 76 -0.92 6.69 -10.54
CA GLN A 76 0.33 5.99 -10.29
C GLN A 76 0.49 5.61 -8.82
N SER A 77 0.14 6.48 -7.88
CA SER A 77 0.17 6.19 -6.45
C SER A 77 -0.81 5.08 -6.06
N GLU A 78 -2.02 5.09 -6.63
CA GLU A 78 -3.01 4.03 -6.43
C GLU A 78 -2.47 2.68 -6.96
N ASN A 79 -1.94 2.65 -8.18
CA ASN A 79 -1.34 1.44 -8.77
C ASN A 79 -0.16 0.91 -7.95
N ASN A 80 0.72 1.79 -7.48
CA ASN A 80 1.86 1.39 -6.63
C ASN A 80 1.38 0.78 -5.31
N SER A 81 0.31 1.33 -4.72
CA SER A 81 -0.29 0.80 -3.48
C SER A 81 -0.88 -0.59 -3.71
N ILE A 82 -1.60 -0.79 -4.83
CA ILE A 82 -2.14 -2.10 -5.21
C ILE A 82 -1.02 -3.12 -5.42
N GLN A 83 0.03 -2.76 -6.16
CA GLN A 83 1.17 -3.66 -6.39
C GLN A 83 1.87 -4.02 -5.08
N THR A 84 2.12 -3.04 -4.22
CA THR A 84 2.72 -3.26 -2.90
C THR A 84 1.88 -4.22 -2.07
N LEU A 85 0.56 -4.00 -1.98
CA LEU A 85 -0.34 -4.89 -1.25
C LEU A 85 -0.37 -6.29 -1.83
N LEU A 86 -0.40 -6.44 -3.15
CA LEU A 86 -0.36 -7.74 -3.80
C LEU A 86 0.95 -8.47 -3.49
N THR A 87 2.09 -7.78 -3.53
CA THR A 87 3.40 -8.35 -3.16
C THR A 87 3.41 -8.79 -1.70
N LEU A 88 2.89 -7.99 -0.78
CA LEU A 88 2.82 -8.35 0.64
C LEU A 88 1.90 -9.55 0.88
N ILE A 89 0.77 -9.62 0.19
CA ILE A 89 -0.15 -10.77 0.22
C ILE A 89 0.54 -12.05 -0.28
N LEU A 90 1.28 -11.96 -1.39
CA LEU A 90 2.02 -13.10 -1.95
C LEU A 90 3.19 -13.51 -1.06
N ASP A 91 3.90 -12.57 -0.44
CA ASP A 91 4.94 -12.86 0.55
C ASP A 91 4.36 -13.56 1.78
N LEU A 92 3.20 -13.11 2.27
CA LEU A 92 2.48 -13.77 3.35
C LEU A 92 2.10 -15.21 2.98
N GLU A 93 1.54 -15.42 1.79
CA GLU A 93 1.19 -16.75 1.28
C GLU A 93 2.41 -17.66 1.18
N ASN A 94 3.54 -17.13 0.68
CA ASN A 94 4.81 -17.84 0.60
C ASN A 94 5.35 -18.19 1.99
N LYS A 95 5.30 -17.26 2.95
CA LYS A 95 5.71 -17.51 4.34
C LYS A 95 4.85 -18.59 4.98
N CYS A 96 3.53 -18.53 4.80
CA CYS A 96 2.60 -19.57 5.27
C CYS A 96 2.90 -20.94 4.64
N SER A 97 3.22 -20.98 3.34
CA SER A 97 3.45 -22.22 2.60
C SER A 97 4.83 -22.84 2.87
N ASN A 98 5.83 -22.01 3.16
CA ASN A 98 7.21 -22.46 3.36
C ASN A 98 7.61 -22.53 4.84
N LEU A 99 6.70 -22.22 5.77
CA LEU A 99 7.00 -22.29 7.20
C LEU A 99 7.44 -23.70 7.58
N ILE A 100 8.67 -23.85 8.07
CA ILE A 100 9.18 -25.14 8.54
C ILE A 100 9.03 -25.15 10.06
N PHE A 101 8.40 -26.20 10.57
CA PHE A 101 8.37 -26.49 12.00
C PHE A 101 9.14 -27.78 12.25
N ILE A 102 10.04 -27.75 13.23
CA ILE A 102 10.81 -28.92 13.61
C ILE A 102 10.31 -29.34 15.00
N ASP A 103 9.71 -30.53 15.07
CA ASP A 103 9.22 -31.16 16.30
C ASP A 103 10.40 -31.68 17.16
N GLU A 104 10.18 -31.95 18.45
CA GLU A 104 11.18 -32.50 19.39
C GLU A 104 11.86 -33.77 18.88
N LYS A 105 11.12 -34.59 18.12
CA LYS A 105 11.64 -35.80 17.48
C LYS A 105 12.45 -35.55 16.20
N LEU A 106 12.80 -34.28 15.91
CA LEU A 106 13.43 -33.82 14.66
C LEU A 106 12.61 -34.08 13.39
N ASN A 107 11.33 -34.42 13.53
CA ASN A 107 10.44 -34.56 12.40
C ASN A 107 10.11 -33.17 11.85
N GLN A 108 10.51 -32.94 10.60
CA GLN A 108 10.24 -31.68 9.91
C GLN A 108 8.82 -31.69 9.35
N ARG A 109 8.00 -30.73 9.80
CA ARG A 109 6.74 -30.38 9.17
C ARG A 109 6.94 -29.11 8.36
N LYS A 110 6.25 -28.99 7.22
CA LYS A 110 6.35 -27.82 6.33
C LYS A 110 4.96 -27.25 6.03
N GLY A 111 4.90 -25.95 5.77
CA GLY A 111 3.73 -25.21 5.32
C GLY A 111 2.54 -25.30 6.27
N ILE A 112 1.36 -25.55 5.70
CA ILE A 112 0.08 -25.63 6.42
C ILE A 112 0.15 -26.66 7.57
N ALA A 113 0.86 -27.78 7.39
CA ALA A 113 0.97 -28.81 8.43
C ALA A 113 1.86 -28.39 9.61
N ALA A 114 2.85 -27.53 9.37
CA ALA A 114 3.67 -26.89 10.39
C ALA A 114 2.87 -25.84 11.16
N PHE A 115 2.23 -24.93 10.42
CA PHE A 115 1.45 -23.82 10.99
C PHE A 115 0.27 -24.31 11.82
N ASN A 116 -0.35 -25.43 11.42
CA ASN A 116 -1.47 -26.02 12.15
C ASN A 116 -1.05 -26.95 13.28
N SER A 117 0.21 -27.34 13.44
CA SER A 117 0.56 -28.37 14.42
C SER A 117 0.26 -27.91 15.85
N THR A 118 -0.33 -28.77 16.69
CA THR A 118 -0.54 -28.42 18.12
C THR A 118 0.81 -28.17 18.80
N SER A 119 1.88 -28.79 18.31
CA SER A 119 3.26 -28.56 18.73
C SER A 119 3.72 -27.09 18.54
N SER A 120 3.31 -26.38 17.48
CA SER A 120 3.72 -24.98 17.33
C SER A 120 3.08 -24.03 18.34
N ILE A 121 1.99 -24.47 18.99
CA ILE A 121 1.22 -23.70 19.97
C ILE A 121 1.56 -24.16 21.41
N LEU A 122 1.68 -25.47 21.64
CA LEU A 122 1.87 -26.10 22.95
C LEU A 122 3.31 -26.07 23.49
N TYR A 123 4.33 -25.96 22.63
CA TYR A 123 5.72 -26.10 23.09
C TYR A 123 6.24 -24.91 23.91
N TYR A 124 5.45 -23.85 24.07
CA TYR A 124 5.85 -22.68 24.82
C TYR A 124 5.74 -22.86 26.35
N ASP A 125 4.64 -23.46 26.84
CA ASP A 125 4.43 -23.63 28.30
C ASP A 125 5.36 -24.68 28.91
N GLN A 126 5.86 -25.62 28.08
CA GLN A 126 6.83 -26.64 28.53
C GLN A 126 8.26 -26.12 28.70
N ILE A 127 8.63 -24.95 28.16
CA ILE A 127 10.01 -24.41 28.22
C ILE A 127 10.21 -23.50 29.45
N LYS A 128 9.13 -23.01 30.05
CA LYS A 128 9.15 -22.13 31.23
C LYS A 128 9.96 -22.66 32.42
N PRO A 129 10.00 -23.98 32.71
CA PRO A 129 10.78 -24.51 33.83
C PRO A 129 12.27 -24.72 33.52
N TYR A 130 12.68 -24.77 32.25
CA TYR A 130 13.99 -25.31 31.86
C TYR A 130 15.00 -24.28 31.36
N MET A 131 14.62 -23.00 31.24
CA MET A 131 15.54 -21.89 30.90
C MET A 131 16.64 -21.61 31.95
N GLY A 132 16.79 -22.44 32.98
CA GLY A 132 17.83 -22.35 34.01
C GLY A 132 18.95 -23.38 33.91
N GLU A 133 18.80 -24.50 33.18
CA GLU A 133 19.77 -25.60 33.23
C GLU A 133 20.42 -25.93 31.88
N LYS A 134 21.75 -25.78 31.84
CA LYS A 134 22.61 -26.05 30.68
C LYS A 134 22.72 -27.55 30.41
N THR A 135 21.90 -28.06 29.49
CA THR A 135 22.12 -29.35 28.82
C THR A 135 21.77 -29.23 27.33
N ASP A 136 22.06 -30.25 26.51
CA ASP A 136 21.78 -30.33 25.06
C ASP A 136 20.32 -29.97 24.66
N ARG A 137 19.40 -29.86 25.64
CA ARG A 137 18.07 -29.26 25.55
C ARG A 137 18.04 -27.81 25.03
N TYR A 138 19.14 -27.07 25.17
CA TYR A 138 19.26 -25.68 24.71
C TYR A 138 18.98 -25.51 23.20
N LYS A 139 19.30 -26.53 22.40
CA LYS A 139 19.05 -26.51 20.95
C LYS A 139 17.56 -26.65 20.62
N ASN A 140 16.83 -27.43 21.41
CA ASN A 140 15.37 -27.57 21.27
C ASN A 140 14.66 -26.29 21.75
N ASP A 141 15.09 -25.72 22.88
CA ASP A 141 14.53 -24.47 23.39
C ASP A 141 14.72 -23.30 22.41
N LEU A 142 15.92 -23.18 21.81
CA LEU A 142 16.20 -22.17 20.80
C LEU A 142 15.35 -22.36 19.54
N MET A 143 15.17 -23.60 19.07
CA MET A 143 14.30 -23.88 17.92
C MET A 143 12.83 -23.55 18.19
N VAL A 144 12.36 -23.75 19.42
CA VAL A 144 10.97 -23.41 19.78
C VAL A 144 10.77 -21.89 19.84
N VAL A 145 11.70 -21.14 20.44
CA VAL A 145 11.66 -19.67 20.45
C VAL A 145 11.64 -19.13 19.02
N ILE A 146 12.47 -19.69 18.13
CA ILE A 146 12.52 -19.33 16.71
C ILE A 146 11.17 -19.65 16.03
N ASN A 147 10.60 -20.83 16.26
CA ASN A 147 9.35 -21.24 15.61
C ASN A 147 8.14 -20.41 16.08
N PHE A 148 8.04 -20.11 17.37
CA PHE A 148 6.98 -19.24 17.90
C PHE A 148 7.14 -17.80 17.41
N GLY A 149 8.37 -17.28 17.37
CA GLY A 149 8.67 -15.98 16.78
C GLY A 149 8.25 -15.89 15.30
N ASN A 150 8.53 -16.93 14.52
CA ASN A 150 8.12 -17.02 13.12
C ASN A 150 6.59 -17.05 12.97
N TYR A 151 5.90 -17.81 13.82
CA TYR A 151 4.44 -17.88 13.83
C TYR A 151 3.81 -16.52 14.16
N PHE A 152 4.30 -15.86 15.21
CA PHE A 152 3.85 -14.52 15.61
C PHE A 152 4.12 -13.49 14.51
N ASN A 153 5.27 -13.56 13.86
CA ASN A 153 5.62 -12.70 12.74
C ASN A 153 4.63 -12.85 11.57
N VAL A 154 4.23 -14.08 11.24
CA VAL A 154 3.22 -14.34 10.19
C VAL A 154 1.87 -13.71 10.54
N ILE A 155 1.37 -13.90 11.76
CA ILE A 155 0.08 -13.32 12.17
C ILE A 155 0.16 -11.80 12.21
N SER A 156 1.24 -11.24 12.76
CA SER A 156 1.44 -9.80 12.84
C SER A 156 1.50 -9.16 11.45
N ASN A 157 2.21 -9.79 10.51
CA ASN A 157 2.23 -9.34 9.12
C ASN A 157 0.85 -9.42 8.48
N ALA A 158 0.09 -10.48 8.75
CA ALA A 158 -1.28 -10.61 8.26
C ALA A 158 -2.16 -9.45 8.78
N ALA A 159 -2.08 -9.13 10.08
CA ALA A 159 -2.80 -8.02 10.69
C ALA A 159 -2.45 -6.67 10.06
N LEU A 160 -1.14 -6.38 9.89
CA LEU A 160 -0.67 -5.16 9.26
C LEU A 160 -1.12 -5.05 7.80
N ILE A 161 -1.08 -6.14 7.04
CA ILE A 161 -1.56 -6.17 5.65
C ILE A 161 -3.06 -5.87 5.61
N TYR A 162 -3.85 -6.48 6.49
CA TYR A 162 -5.29 -6.22 6.55
C TYR A 162 -5.60 -4.76 6.90
N ASP A 163 -4.95 -4.21 7.94
CA ASP A 163 -5.14 -2.81 8.31
C ASP A 163 -4.71 -1.88 7.16
N PHE A 164 -3.64 -2.20 6.43
CA PHE A 164 -3.24 -1.44 5.25
C PHE A 164 -4.29 -1.51 4.13
N ILE A 165 -4.87 -2.69 3.84
CA ILE A 165 -5.98 -2.80 2.87
C ILE A 165 -7.14 -1.90 3.31
N VAL A 166 -7.54 -1.96 4.59
CA VAL A 166 -8.67 -1.19 5.14
C VAL A 166 -8.40 0.32 5.12
N LEU A 167 -7.18 0.77 5.42
CA LEU A 167 -6.84 2.19 5.49
C LEU A 167 -6.44 2.81 4.15
N SER A 168 -6.10 1.99 3.14
CA SER A 168 -5.67 2.47 1.83
C SER A 168 -6.77 3.27 1.10
N GLU A 169 -6.34 4.33 0.40
CA GLU A 169 -7.16 5.16 -0.51
C GLU A 169 -7.37 4.49 -1.89
N ILE A 170 -7.34 3.16 -1.95
CA ILE A 170 -7.59 2.40 -3.18
C ILE A 170 -9.08 2.46 -3.50
N ASP A 171 -9.41 2.46 -4.79
CA ASP A 171 -10.80 2.42 -5.23
C ASP A 171 -11.54 1.18 -4.69
N LYS A 172 -12.87 1.31 -4.58
CA LYS A 172 -13.72 0.31 -3.95
C LYS A 172 -13.61 -1.08 -4.59
N THR A 173 -13.44 -1.15 -5.91
CA THR A 173 -13.39 -2.42 -6.64
C THR A 173 -12.09 -3.15 -6.33
N ASN A 174 -10.95 -2.49 -6.47
CA ASN A 174 -9.65 -3.09 -6.17
C ASN A 174 -9.50 -3.43 -4.69
N LYS A 175 -10.02 -2.58 -3.80
CA LYS A 175 -10.07 -2.86 -2.37
C LYS A 175 -10.84 -4.14 -2.06
N HIS A 176 -12.01 -4.34 -2.69
CA HIS A 176 -12.80 -5.55 -2.54
C HIS A 176 -12.06 -6.81 -3.02
N ILE A 177 -11.36 -6.73 -4.16
CA ILE A 177 -10.56 -7.85 -4.69
C ILE A 177 -9.43 -8.22 -3.73
N LEU A 178 -8.69 -7.22 -3.23
CA LEU A 178 -7.59 -7.43 -2.28
C LEU A 178 -8.10 -8.05 -0.97
N GLN A 179 -9.23 -7.56 -0.45
CA GLN A 179 -9.88 -8.14 0.73
C GLN A 179 -10.26 -9.60 0.50
N LYS A 180 -10.91 -9.93 -0.63
CA LYS A 180 -11.27 -11.31 -0.94
C LYS A 180 -10.07 -12.23 -1.08
N ARG A 181 -8.97 -11.75 -1.69
CA ARG A 181 -7.73 -12.52 -1.78
C ARG A 181 -7.11 -12.76 -0.40
N PHE A 182 -7.09 -11.74 0.45
CA PHE A 182 -6.59 -11.86 1.82
C PHE A 182 -7.46 -12.81 2.66
N GLU A 183 -8.79 -12.74 2.55
CA GLU A 183 -9.74 -13.66 3.20
C GLU A 183 -9.47 -15.12 2.81
N GLN A 184 -9.17 -15.40 1.53
CA GLN A 184 -8.82 -16.76 1.10
C GLN A 184 -7.57 -17.27 1.82
N ILE A 185 -6.53 -16.44 1.94
CA ILE A 185 -5.32 -16.80 2.67
C ILE A 185 -5.63 -17.04 4.15
N TYR A 186 -6.44 -16.16 4.75
CA TYR A 186 -6.88 -16.32 6.13
C TYR A 186 -7.59 -17.66 6.33
N ILE A 187 -8.57 -17.99 5.49
CA ILE A 187 -9.36 -19.23 5.60
C ILE A 187 -8.46 -20.47 5.43
N VAL A 188 -7.59 -20.47 4.42
CA VAL A 188 -6.76 -21.64 4.06
C VAL A 188 -5.61 -21.85 5.05
N TYR A 189 -4.90 -20.78 5.41
CA TYR A 189 -3.65 -20.88 6.16
C TYR A 189 -3.82 -20.50 7.64
N LEU A 190 -4.55 -19.42 7.95
CA LEU A 190 -4.49 -18.81 9.29
C LEU A 190 -5.58 -19.27 10.25
N ASN A 191 -6.81 -19.44 9.76
CA ASN A 191 -8.01 -19.61 10.58
C ASN A 191 -7.92 -20.82 11.53
N LYS A 192 -7.48 -21.97 11.00
CA LYS A 192 -7.38 -23.20 11.79
C LYS A 192 -6.35 -23.09 12.91
N SER A 193 -5.20 -22.44 12.65
CA SER A 193 -4.17 -22.23 13.68
C SER A 193 -4.59 -21.20 14.71
N LEU A 194 -5.23 -20.10 14.29
CA LEU A 194 -5.79 -19.10 15.19
C LEU A 194 -6.86 -19.69 16.11
N ARG A 195 -7.71 -20.60 15.59
CA ARG A 195 -8.71 -21.29 16.42
C ARG A 195 -8.06 -22.19 17.48
N ARG A 196 -7.02 -22.94 17.11
CA ARG A 196 -6.27 -23.77 18.07
C ARG A 196 -5.57 -22.93 19.15
N LEU A 197 -5.11 -21.75 18.76
CA LEU A 197 -4.51 -20.80 19.69
C LEU A 197 -5.53 -20.29 20.71
N ASP A 198 -6.73 -19.93 20.24
CA ASP A 198 -7.85 -19.51 21.10
C ASP A 198 -8.33 -20.63 22.05
N GLU A 199 -8.47 -21.86 21.54
CA GLU A 199 -8.78 -23.05 22.32
C GLU A 199 -7.77 -23.22 23.48
N TYR A 200 -6.47 -23.09 23.18
CA TYR A 200 -5.40 -23.22 24.17
C TYR A 200 -5.40 -22.11 25.24
N TYR A 201 -5.57 -20.85 24.84
CA TYR A 201 -5.58 -19.73 25.81
C TYR A 201 -6.77 -19.78 26.75
N THR A 202 -7.93 -20.23 26.26
CA THR A 202 -9.12 -20.39 27.09
C THR A 202 -8.90 -21.45 28.18
N GLU A 203 -8.21 -22.55 27.85
CA GLU A 203 -7.85 -23.59 28.82
C GLU A 203 -6.81 -23.11 29.85
N ASP A 204 -5.81 -22.32 29.44
CA ASP A 204 -4.71 -21.91 30.34
C ASP A 204 -5.02 -20.65 31.16
N LYS A 205 -5.95 -19.79 30.70
CA LYS A 205 -6.51 -18.67 31.49
C LYS A 205 -7.34 -19.16 32.68
N GLN A 206 -7.97 -20.35 32.58
CA GLN A 206 -8.59 -21.01 33.73
C GLN A 206 -7.55 -21.48 34.78
N ASN A 207 -6.27 -21.59 34.39
CA ASN A 207 -5.18 -22.06 35.24
C ASN A 207 -4.22 -20.94 35.73
N ASP A 208 -4.55 -19.66 35.53
CA ASP A 208 -3.81 -18.48 36.02
C ASP A 208 -2.31 -18.40 35.59
N LYS A 209 -1.94 -19.02 34.46
CA LYS A 209 -0.52 -19.20 34.08
C LYS A 209 0.09 -18.18 33.11
N ILE A 210 -0.69 -17.27 32.53
CA ILE A 210 -0.26 -16.53 31.34
C ILE A 210 0.30 -15.14 31.67
N LYS A 211 1.53 -14.87 31.20
CA LYS A 211 2.26 -13.58 31.34
C LYS A 211 2.32 -12.78 30.02
N TYR A 212 1.67 -13.26 28.96
CA TYR A 212 1.74 -12.73 27.58
C TYR A 212 0.40 -12.27 27.03
N ASP A 213 -0.51 -11.84 27.91
CA ASP A 213 -1.85 -11.37 27.56
C ASP A 213 -1.83 -10.39 26.39
N LYS A 214 -0.93 -9.40 26.39
CA LYS A 214 -0.95 -8.34 25.36
C LYS A 214 -0.84 -8.87 23.91
N TYR A 215 0.11 -9.76 23.65
CA TYR A 215 0.33 -10.28 22.29
C TYR A 215 -0.79 -11.23 21.86
N PHE A 216 -1.35 -11.97 22.82
CA PHE A 216 -2.45 -12.88 22.57
C PHE A 216 -3.76 -12.14 22.30
N GLU A 217 -4.02 -11.08 23.07
CA GLU A 217 -5.13 -10.16 22.87
C GLU A 217 -5.05 -9.48 21.50
N GLU A 218 -3.86 -9.07 21.02
CA GLU A 218 -3.67 -8.53 19.67
C GLU A 218 -4.07 -9.56 18.58
N ILE A 219 -3.71 -10.84 18.77
CA ILE A 219 -4.08 -11.92 17.84
C ILE A 219 -5.59 -12.19 17.88
N LEU A 220 -6.20 -12.22 19.06
CA LEU A 220 -7.64 -12.40 19.23
C LEU A 220 -8.43 -11.23 18.63
N MET A 221 -7.96 -9.99 18.82
CA MET A 221 -8.52 -8.80 18.17
C MET A 221 -8.45 -8.92 16.65
N PHE A 222 -7.30 -9.32 16.10
CA PHE A 222 -7.16 -9.54 14.66
C PHE A 222 -8.14 -10.61 14.15
N ARG A 223 -8.24 -11.75 14.84
CA ARG A 223 -9.20 -12.81 14.51
C ARG A 223 -10.64 -12.29 14.52
N ASN A 224 -11.02 -11.53 15.54
CA ASN A 224 -12.38 -10.97 15.65
C ASN A 224 -12.68 -9.97 14.52
N LYS A 225 -11.71 -9.12 14.16
CA LYS A 225 -11.80 -8.24 12.97
C LYS A 225 -12.01 -9.03 11.68
N MET A 226 -11.39 -10.21 11.56
CA MET A 226 -11.49 -11.07 10.37
C MET A 226 -12.77 -11.91 10.31
N ILE A 227 -13.37 -12.24 11.45
CA ILE A 227 -14.62 -13.03 11.52
C ILE A 227 -15.86 -12.13 11.32
N SER A 228 -15.83 -10.90 11.82
CA SER A 228 -16.95 -9.95 11.72
C SER A 228 -17.51 -9.67 10.31
N PRO A 229 -16.72 -9.74 9.21
CA PRO A 229 -17.24 -9.55 7.85
C PRO A 229 -17.72 -10.84 7.18
N ILE A 230 -17.51 -12.01 7.80
CA ILE A 230 -17.77 -13.34 7.21
C ILE A 230 -19.12 -13.93 7.70
N LEU A 231 -19.67 -13.42 8.82
CA LEU A 231 -21.00 -13.74 9.36
C LEU A 231 -22.02 -12.66 8.98
#